data_AF-A0A924NA86-F1
#
_entry.id   AF-A0A924NA86-F1
#
_cell.length_a   1.000
_cell.length_b   1.000
_cell.length_c   1.000
_cell.angle_alpha   90.00
_cell.angle_beta   90.00
_cell.angle_gamma   90.00
#
_symmetry.space_group_name_H-M   'P 1'
#
loop_
_entity.id
_entity.type
_entity.pdbx_description
1 polymer ?
#
loop_
_entity_poly.entity_id
_entity_poly.type
_entity_poly.pdbx_seq_one_letter_code
_entity_poly.pdbx_strand_id
1 'polypeptide(L)'
;PSLHWYRSTLAHHAPLVDGHSQPAVHGELLAFHHDERVGWVSASAELAAGVTVSRSVVVLGDYLVDEVSWTSTSEHEITLPVHGVQLTDDRAISAVSTLDDCSEIDGAEFLSQVERADGAVDGVRMRGVSREGAVLDGWVFAGSGATLWTAHAPAPPGCDGPVPIILVRERAARGRIVSVWSWGAGVAAVSRSSTGIVVTRCDGSRQAHARTEAGWTIAGLGGAEPRILPQSPIAPFDARDRAEFSTAPSLQVADGELHGLPAYRELGEAHYRRSESSWMEAGGPTASVAITRASPESVVVEVHVHASERLFVPILTDNPLDNEPASTNGDSVQLYAVASDRRTGLLLVPEGNAVSARPVDGWVNDLEVHAHWKPTPSGYHLVAELRVEPDAASLSLEVIVNETVAGRQRRRGQLVLSGAAGEFVYLRGDRCDPSRLLRFSLTHD
;
A
#
# COMPACT_ATOMS: atom_id res chain seq x y z
N PRO A 1 -13.83 -7.81 6.16
CA PRO A 1 -13.98 -7.17 4.83
C PRO A 1 -13.33 -8.06 3.76
N SER A 2 -13.97 -8.21 2.60
CA SER A 2 -13.45 -9.04 1.51
C SER A 2 -12.44 -8.27 0.65
N LEU A 3 -11.67 -8.97 -0.17
CA LEU A 3 -10.78 -8.37 -1.17
C LEU A 3 -11.54 -7.45 -2.15
N HIS A 4 -12.84 -7.68 -2.35
CA HIS A 4 -13.69 -6.84 -3.19
C HIS A 4 -13.71 -5.39 -2.69
N TRP A 5 -13.91 -5.18 -1.38
CA TRP A 5 -13.81 -3.87 -0.76
C TRP A 5 -12.45 -3.23 -1.02
N TYR A 6 -11.36 -3.90 -0.65
CA TYR A 6 -10.01 -3.34 -0.75
C TYR A 6 -9.50 -3.10 -2.17
N ARG A 7 -10.21 -3.58 -3.20
CA ARG A 7 -9.93 -3.26 -4.61
C ARG A 7 -10.84 -2.17 -5.17
N SER A 8 -11.97 -1.90 -4.52
CA SER A 8 -12.84 -0.79 -4.91
C SER A 8 -12.09 0.53 -4.77
N THR A 9 -12.34 1.47 -5.67
CA THR A 9 -11.79 2.83 -5.52
C THR A 9 -12.32 3.50 -4.25
N LEU A 10 -13.52 3.15 -3.80
CA LEU A 10 -14.16 3.66 -2.58
C LEU A 10 -13.35 3.36 -1.30
N ALA A 11 -12.60 2.25 -1.26
CA ALA A 11 -11.70 1.92 -0.16
C ALA A 11 -10.41 2.76 -0.09
N HIS A 12 -10.22 3.68 -1.04
CA HIS A 12 -9.02 4.51 -1.16
C HIS A 12 -9.38 5.99 -1.14
N HIS A 13 -8.38 6.84 -0.89
CA HIS A 13 -8.51 8.29 -1.05
C HIS A 13 -8.40 8.70 -2.54
N ALA A 14 -9.18 8.07 -3.41
CA ALA A 14 -9.07 8.20 -4.87
C ALA A 14 -10.45 8.54 -5.48
N PRO A 15 -10.51 9.40 -6.52
CA PRO A 15 -11.78 9.84 -7.09
C PRO A 15 -12.47 8.72 -7.88
N LEU A 16 -13.79 8.59 -7.72
CA LEU A 16 -14.67 7.78 -8.54
C LEU A 16 -15.38 8.68 -9.57
N VAL A 17 -15.69 8.12 -10.74
CA VAL A 17 -16.50 8.77 -11.77
C VAL A 17 -17.80 8.01 -11.92
N ASP A 18 -18.93 8.71 -11.75
CA ASP A 18 -20.28 8.15 -11.84
C ASP A 18 -20.48 6.89 -10.98
N GLY A 19 -19.85 6.88 -9.79
CA GLY A 19 -19.89 5.76 -8.85
C GLY A 19 -18.98 4.58 -9.18
N HIS A 20 -18.34 4.54 -10.34
CA HIS A 20 -17.52 3.40 -10.74
C HIS A 20 -16.10 3.45 -10.21
N SER A 21 -15.55 2.28 -9.89
CA SER A 21 -14.13 2.11 -9.61
C SER A 21 -13.30 2.43 -10.86
N GLN A 22 -12.12 2.99 -10.64
CA GLN A 22 -11.23 3.41 -11.70
C GLN A 22 -10.84 2.23 -12.61
N PRO A 23 -10.83 2.43 -13.94
CA PRO A 23 -10.36 1.41 -14.87
C PRO A 23 -8.85 1.21 -14.72
N ALA A 24 -8.36 0.08 -15.22
CA ALA A 24 -6.92 -0.19 -15.33
C ALA A 24 -6.32 0.66 -16.46
N VAL A 25 -5.96 1.91 -16.14
CA VAL A 25 -5.36 2.87 -17.07
C VAL A 25 -4.05 3.42 -16.51
N HIS A 26 -3.14 3.81 -17.40
CA HIS A 26 -1.93 4.49 -16.99
C HIS A 26 -2.22 5.96 -16.67
N GLY A 27 -1.69 6.45 -15.56
CA GLY A 27 -1.59 7.87 -15.29
C GLY A 27 -0.41 8.49 -16.02
N GLU A 28 -0.58 9.71 -16.52
CA GLU A 28 0.48 10.57 -17.01
C GLU A 28 0.99 11.44 -15.87
N LEU A 29 2.29 11.37 -15.58
CA LEU A 29 2.93 12.22 -14.59
C LEU A 29 3.20 13.59 -15.23
N LEU A 30 2.48 14.61 -14.76
CA LEU A 30 2.51 15.98 -15.30
C LEU A 30 3.61 16.84 -14.66
N ALA A 31 3.91 16.58 -13.39
CA ALA A 31 4.96 17.26 -12.66
C ALA A 31 5.47 16.43 -11.48
N PHE A 32 6.76 16.55 -11.20
CA PHE A 32 7.40 16.07 -9.98
C PHE A 32 8.48 17.06 -9.57
N HIS A 33 8.41 17.54 -8.33
CA HIS A 33 9.38 18.46 -7.75
C HIS A 33 9.59 18.09 -6.28
N HIS A 34 10.85 18.11 -5.83
CA HIS A 34 11.17 17.91 -4.42
C HIS A 34 12.41 18.72 -4.03
N ASP A 35 12.31 19.44 -2.92
CA ASP A 35 13.43 20.04 -2.20
C ASP A 35 13.15 20.06 -0.69
N GLU A 36 14.08 20.64 0.09
CA GLU A 36 14.01 20.74 1.55
C GLU A 36 12.75 21.45 2.09
N ARG A 37 12.07 22.27 1.28
CA ARG A 37 10.96 23.11 1.71
C ARG A 37 9.62 22.68 1.13
N VAL A 38 9.61 22.15 -0.09
CA VAL A 38 8.38 21.83 -0.83
C VAL A 38 8.54 20.55 -1.65
N GLY A 39 7.56 19.67 -1.55
CA GLY A 39 7.31 18.60 -2.51
C GLY A 39 6.08 18.90 -3.36
N TRP A 40 6.08 18.50 -4.63
CA TRP A 40 4.92 18.56 -5.49
C TRP A 40 4.90 17.38 -6.46
N VAL A 41 3.75 16.72 -6.54
CA VAL A 41 3.44 15.76 -7.60
C VAL A 41 2.12 16.14 -8.25
N SER A 42 2.05 16.00 -9.58
CA SER A 42 0.83 16.17 -10.35
C SER A 42 0.71 15.08 -11.40
N ALA A 43 -0.44 14.44 -11.50
CA ALA A 43 -0.70 13.41 -12.49
C ALA A 43 -2.13 13.51 -13.04
N SER A 44 -2.34 12.98 -14.25
CA SER A 44 -3.66 12.90 -14.90
C SER A 44 -3.95 11.52 -15.46
N ALA A 45 -5.22 11.15 -15.51
CA ALA A 45 -5.69 9.95 -16.18
C ALA A 45 -7.10 10.15 -16.73
N GLU A 46 -7.45 9.43 -17.80
CA GLU A 46 -8.83 9.31 -18.26
C GLU A 46 -9.53 8.22 -17.43
N LEU A 47 -10.37 8.62 -16.48
CA LEU A 47 -11.00 7.69 -15.53
C LEU A 47 -12.36 7.16 -16.01
N ALA A 48 -12.95 7.80 -17.01
CA ALA A 48 -14.10 7.32 -17.76
C ALA A 48 -14.03 7.91 -19.17
N ALA A 49 -14.81 7.39 -20.11
CA ALA A 49 -14.79 7.85 -21.50
C ALA A 49 -15.03 9.38 -21.60
N GLY A 50 -14.01 10.12 -22.05
CA GLY A 50 -14.05 11.57 -22.17
C GLY A 50 -13.92 12.35 -20.86
N VAL A 51 -13.59 11.68 -19.75
CA VAL A 51 -13.43 12.30 -18.42
C VAL A 51 -11.97 12.21 -17.98
N THR A 52 -11.24 13.31 -18.20
CA THR A 52 -9.87 13.45 -17.70
C THR A 52 -9.90 14.01 -16.27
N VAL A 53 -9.29 13.28 -15.34
CA VAL A 53 -9.11 13.70 -13.94
C VAL A 53 -7.63 13.93 -13.69
N SER A 54 -7.30 15.04 -13.03
CA SER A 54 -5.94 15.39 -12.60
C SER A 54 -5.91 15.58 -11.10
N ARG A 55 -4.84 15.11 -10.45
CA ARG A 55 -4.59 15.34 -9.03
C ARG A 55 -3.23 15.98 -8.82
N SER A 56 -3.18 17.04 -8.01
CA SER A 56 -1.95 17.69 -7.59
C SER A 56 -1.85 17.67 -6.07
N VAL A 57 -0.73 17.16 -5.55
CA VAL A 57 -0.44 17.15 -4.11
C VAL A 57 0.82 17.97 -3.88
N VAL A 58 0.70 19.03 -3.08
CA VAL A 58 1.80 19.93 -2.71
C VAL A 58 2.04 19.84 -1.21
N VAL A 59 3.22 19.38 -0.82
CA VAL A 59 3.60 19.10 0.56
C VAL A 59 4.58 20.16 1.04
N LEU A 60 4.33 20.71 2.23
CA LEU A 60 5.23 21.59 2.96
C LEU A 60 5.56 20.95 4.32
N GLY A 61 6.29 21.67 5.17
CA GLY A 61 6.82 21.10 6.43
C GLY A 61 5.77 20.50 7.37
N ASP A 62 4.57 21.08 7.45
CA ASP A 62 3.54 20.68 8.42
C ASP A 62 2.11 20.62 7.89
N TYR A 63 1.92 20.87 6.59
CA TYR A 63 0.66 20.71 5.90
C TYR A 63 0.86 20.36 4.43
N LEU A 64 -0.19 19.87 3.79
CA LEU A 64 -0.27 19.68 2.34
C LEU A 64 -1.52 20.31 1.76
N VAL A 65 -1.47 20.61 0.47
CA VAL A 65 -2.60 20.98 -0.37
C VAL A 65 -2.83 19.85 -1.38
N ASP A 66 -4.06 19.36 -1.46
CA ASP A 66 -4.50 18.35 -2.42
C ASP A 66 -5.61 18.92 -3.30
N GLU A 67 -5.39 18.96 -4.60
CA GLU A 67 -6.36 19.41 -5.59
C GLU A 67 -6.68 18.27 -6.56
N VAL A 68 -7.93 17.82 -6.56
CA VAL A 68 -8.51 16.95 -7.58
C VAL A 68 -9.34 17.81 -8.52
N SER A 69 -9.06 17.76 -9.82
CA SER A 69 -9.78 18.51 -10.85
C SER A 69 -10.15 17.63 -12.03
N TRP A 70 -11.20 17.98 -12.75
CA TRP A 70 -11.63 17.21 -13.92
C TRP A 70 -12.20 18.08 -15.02
N THR A 71 -12.18 17.52 -16.22
CA THR A 71 -12.79 18.11 -17.42
C THR A 71 -13.43 17.04 -18.29
N SER A 72 -14.64 17.32 -18.76
CA SER A 72 -15.41 16.53 -19.73
C SER A 72 -16.25 17.44 -20.63
N THR A 73 -16.82 16.87 -21.69
CA THR A 73 -17.83 17.51 -22.55
C THR A 73 -19.25 17.43 -21.98
N SER A 74 -19.50 16.52 -21.05
CA SER A 74 -20.79 16.29 -20.38
C SER A 74 -20.62 16.36 -18.86
N GLU A 75 -21.73 16.51 -18.12
CA GLU A 75 -21.69 16.44 -16.66
C GLU A 75 -21.46 15.00 -16.20
N HIS A 76 -20.55 14.85 -15.24
CA HIS A 76 -20.29 13.60 -14.53
C HIS A 76 -20.28 13.88 -13.03
N GLU A 77 -20.60 12.87 -12.23
CA GLU A 77 -20.42 12.93 -10.80
C GLU A 77 -19.02 12.45 -10.41
N ILE A 78 -18.26 13.31 -9.74
CA ILE A 78 -17.00 12.93 -9.10
C ILE A 78 -17.24 12.74 -7.61
N THR A 79 -16.88 11.57 -7.10
CA THR A 79 -16.89 11.27 -5.67
C THR A 79 -15.47 11.12 -5.16
N LEU A 80 -15.05 11.94 -4.20
CA LEU A 80 -13.75 11.81 -3.53
C LEU A 80 -13.95 11.28 -2.10
N PRO A 81 -13.56 10.04 -1.80
CA PRO A 81 -13.59 9.49 -0.46
C PRO A 81 -12.40 10.00 0.38
N VAL A 82 -12.67 10.28 1.65
CA VAL A 82 -11.66 10.66 2.64
C VAL A 82 -11.85 9.83 3.89
N HIS A 83 -10.98 8.85 4.10
CA HIS A 83 -11.01 7.92 5.23
C HIS A 83 -10.34 8.49 6.49
N GLY A 84 -10.75 7.97 7.65
CA GLY A 84 -10.11 8.23 8.95
C GLY A 84 -10.38 9.62 9.50
N VAL A 85 -11.36 10.35 8.95
CA VAL A 85 -11.70 11.71 9.36
C VAL A 85 -13.19 11.85 9.62
N GLN A 86 -13.54 12.79 10.51
CA GLN A 86 -14.92 13.16 10.85
C GLN A 86 -15.12 14.65 10.64
N LEU A 87 -16.37 15.06 10.42
CA LEU A 87 -16.74 16.48 10.40
C LEU A 87 -16.62 17.06 11.81
N THR A 88 -16.09 18.27 11.93
CA THR A 88 -16.01 19.00 13.20
C THR A 88 -16.89 20.25 13.23
N ASP A 89 -17.51 20.61 12.11
CA ASP A 89 -18.45 21.72 12.05
C ASP A 89 -19.84 21.26 12.49
N ASP A 90 -20.57 22.12 13.20
CA ASP A 90 -21.97 21.89 13.56
C ASP A 90 -22.86 22.01 12.31
N ARG A 91 -23.07 20.89 11.62
CA ARG A 91 -23.92 20.79 10.43
C ARG A 91 -25.15 19.95 10.73
N ALA A 92 -26.28 20.31 10.13
CA ALA A 92 -27.45 19.44 10.14
C ALA A 92 -27.12 18.18 9.34
N ILE A 93 -27.40 17.02 9.94
CA ILE A 93 -27.18 15.71 9.34
C ILE A 93 -28.55 15.07 9.16
N SER A 94 -28.81 14.60 7.95
CA SER A 94 -30.02 13.86 7.61
C SER A 94 -29.64 12.41 7.34
N ALA A 95 -30.21 11.50 8.12
CA ALA A 95 -30.10 10.07 7.84
C ALA A 95 -30.77 9.78 6.49
N VAL A 96 -30.06 9.11 5.58
CA VAL A 96 -30.61 8.76 4.27
C VAL A 96 -31.11 7.33 4.35
N SER A 97 -32.41 7.14 4.07
CA SER A 97 -33.12 5.89 4.37
C SER A 97 -32.73 4.71 3.49
N THR A 98 -32.10 4.95 2.34
CA THR A 98 -31.60 3.89 1.48
C THR A 98 -30.25 4.26 0.89
N LEU A 99 -29.45 3.22 0.68
CA LEU A 99 -28.26 3.27 -0.15
C LEU A 99 -28.57 3.65 -1.60
N ASP A 100 -29.82 3.84 -2.04
CA ASP A 100 -30.17 4.05 -3.45
C ASP A 100 -29.51 5.29 -4.08
N ASP A 101 -29.18 6.32 -3.29
CA ASP A 101 -28.40 7.49 -3.76
C ASP A 101 -26.89 7.21 -3.89
N CYS A 102 -26.45 6.03 -3.43
CA CYS A 102 -25.08 5.53 -3.43
C CYS A 102 -24.97 4.10 -3.98
N SER A 103 -26.06 3.44 -4.41
CA SER A 103 -26.08 2.00 -4.74
C SER A 103 -25.46 1.73 -6.10
N GLU A 104 -25.35 2.78 -6.91
CA GLU A 104 -24.59 2.83 -8.14
C GLU A 104 -23.07 3.00 -7.87
N ILE A 105 -22.66 3.21 -6.61
CA ILE A 105 -21.25 3.32 -6.24
C ILE A 105 -20.66 1.93 -5.95
N ASP A 106 -19.62 1.57 -6.69
CA ASP A 106 -18.87 0.33 -6.49
C ASP A 106 -18.28 0.28 -5.05
N GLY A 107 -18.69 -0.71 -4.28
CA GLY A 107 -18.24 -0.92 -2.89
C GLY A 107 -19.12 -0.23 -1.85
N ALA A 108 -20.21 0.44 -2.23
CA ALA A 108 -21.11 1.08 -1.28
C ALA A 108 -21.79 0.09 -0.33
N GLU A 109 -21.99 -1.17 -0.74
CA GLU A 109 -22.55 -2.24 0.08
C GLU A 109 -21.74 -2.54 1.36
N PHE A 110 -20.48 -2.07 1.42
CA PHE A 110 -19.63 -2.17 2.61
C PHE A 110 -19.77 -0.97 3.55
N LEU A 111 -20.43 0.10 3.12
CA LEU A 111 -20.66 1.28 3.94
C LEU A 111 -21.82 1.05 4.90
N SER A 112 -21.71 1.66 6.08
CA SER A 112 -22.76 1.66 7.10
C SER A 112 -22.94 3.08 7.64
N GLN A 113 -24.11 3.34 8.24
CA GLN A 113 -24.44 4.66 8.82
C GLN A 113 -24.22 5.81 7.81
N VAL A 114 -24.74 5.64 6.60
CA VAL A 114 -24.63 6.64 5.54
C VAL A 114 -25.59 7.80 5.84
N GLU A 115 -25.04 9.00 5.97
CA GLU A 115 -25.80 10.21 6.25
C GLU A 115 -25.35 11.34 5.31
N ARG A 116 -26.25 12.29 5.06
CA ARG A 116 -25.97 13.47 4.27
C ARG A 116 -25.84 14.68 5.19
N ALA A 117 -24.73 15.41 5.04
CA ALA A 117 -24.50 16.65 5.75
C ALA A 117 -24.93 17.84 4.88
N ASP A 118 -25.71 18.76 5.48
CA ASP A 118 -26.21 19.94 4.78
C ASP A 118 -25.17 21.06 4.68
N GLY A 119 -25.45 22.00 3.76
CA GLY A 119 -24.68 23.23 3.57
C GLY A 119 -23.60 23.13 2.49
N ALA A 120 -23.05 24.30 2.13
CA ALA A 120 -22.02 24.38 1.11
C ALA A 120 -20.71 23.70 1.55
N VAL A 121 -20.00 23.12 0.59
CA VAL A 121 -18.64 22.58 0.76
C VAL A 121 -17.64 23.74 0.55
N ASP A 122 -17.62 24.67 1.49
CA ASP A 122 -16.74 25.84 1.48
C ASP A 122 -16.01 25.96 2.82
N GLY A 123 -14.78 25.43 2.88
CA GLY A 123 -13.95 25.44 4.08
C GLY A 123 -14.43 24.48 5.17
N VAL A 124 -15.09 23.38 4.78
CA VAL A 124 -15.58 22.35 5.70
C VAL A 124 -14.43 21.81 6.55
N ARG A 125 -14.56 21.84 7.88
CA ARG A 125 -13.56 21.29 8.78
C ARG A 125 -13.73 19.79 8.97
N MET A 126 -12.60 19.11 8.86
CA MET A 126 -12.49 17.68 9.13
C MET A 126 -11.38 17.43 10.14
N ARG A 127 -11.51 16.37 10.91
CA ARG A 127 -10.46 15.93 11.85
C ARG A 127 -10.30 14.43 11.84
N GLY A 128 -9.06 13.98 11.72
CA GLY A 128 -8.63 12.61 11.95
C GLY A 128 -7.82 12.50 13.24
N VAL A 129 -7.91 11.35 13.90
CA VAL A 129 -7.09 11.02 15.07
C VAL A 129 -6.53 9.61 14.88
N SER A 130 -5.21 9.48 14.91
CA SER A 130 -4.56 8.17 14.82
C SER A 130 -4.73 7.37 16.12
N ARG A 131 -4.43 6.07 16.07
CA ARG A 131 -4.43 5.22 17.28
C ARG A 131 -3.46 5.70 18.36
N GLU A 132 -2.39 6.36 17.96
CA GLU A 132 -1.36 6.92 18.83
C GLU A 132 -1.72 8.33 19.32
N GLY A 133 -2.89 8.86 18.93
CA GLY A 133 -3.37 10.19 19.32
C GLY A 133 -2.82 11.34 18.47
N ALA A 134 -2.14 11.05 17.35
CA ALA A 134 -1.74 12.09 16.40
C ALA A 134 -2.98 12.66 15.71
N VAL A 135 -3.02 13.99 15.56
CA VAL A 135 -4.19 14.70 15.02
C VAL A 135 -3.90 15.19 13.61
N LEU A 136 -4.89 15.04 12.73
CA LEU A 136 -4.90 15.60 11.39
C LEU A 136 -6.08 16.57 11.27
N ASP A 137 -5.81 17.84 11.00
CA ASP A 137 -6.85 18.85 10.74
C ASP A 137 -6.99 19.10 9.23
N GLY A 138 -8.23 19.09 8.75
CA GLY A 138 -8.57 19.24 7.34
C GLY A 138 -9.50 20.41 7.06
N TRP A 139 -9.35 21.00 5.87
CA TRP A 139 -10.27 21.97 5.29
C TRP A 139 -10.59 21.55 3.86
N VAL A 140 -11.88 21.46 3.50
CA VAL A 140 -12.30 21.02 2.16
C VAL A 140 -13.19 22.06 1.48
N PHE A 141 -12.92 22.27 0.20
CA PHE A 141 -13.61 23.21 -0.67
C PHE A 141 -13.98 22.54 -2.00
N ALA A 142 -15.23 22.65 -2.43
CA ALA A 142 -15.71 22.14 -3.72
C ALA A 142 -16.64 23.16 -4.41
N GLY A 143 -17.21 22.84 -5.57
CA GLY A 143 -18.16 23.70 -6.26
C GLY A 143 -19.47 23.91 -5.49
N SER A 144 -20.28 24.89 -5.89
CA SER A 144 -21.55 25.21 -5.20
C SER A 144 -22.61 24.11 -5.29
N GLY A 145 -22.47 23.19 -6.25
CA GLY A 145 -23.32 22.00 -6.39
C GLY A 145 -22.81 20.78 -5.62
N ALA A 146 -21.69 20.89 -4.88
CA ALA A 146 -21.12 19.77 -4.17
C ALA A 146 -21.97 19.38 -2.95
N THR A 147 -21.99 18.09 -2.65
CA THR A 147 -22.65 17.50 -1.48
C THR A 147 -21.65 16.74 -0.63
N LEU A 148 -21.97 16.61 0.65
CA LEU A 148 -21.11 16.00 1.65
C LEU A 148 -21.86 14.87 2.32
N TRP A 149 -21.21 13.71 2.40
CA TRP A 149 -21.79 12.52 3.01
C TRP A 149 -20.83 11.95 4.04
N THR A 150 -21.37 11.44 5.13
CA THR A 150 -20.64 10.70 6.16
C THR A 150 -21.04 9.24 6.08
N ALA A 151 -20.10 8.35 6.37
CA ALA A 151 -20.38 6.94 6.54
C ALA A 151 -19.30 6.28 7.41
N HIS A 152 -19.49 4.99 7.66
CA HIS A 152 -18.51 4.11 8.27
C HIS A 152 -18.13 3.02 7.27
N ALA A 153 -16.84 2.92 6.99
CA ALA A 153 -16.24 1.96 6.08
C ALA A 153 -15.45 0.88 6.84
N PRO A 154 -15.18 -0.29 6.25
CA PRO A 154 -14.25 -1.23 6.82
C PRO A 154 -12.86 -0.62 7.02
N ALA A 155 -12.24 -0.85 8.19
CA ALA A 155 -10.90 -0.38 8.47
C ALA A 155 -9.84 -0.97 7.52
N PRO A 156 -8.66 -0.34 7.42
CA PRO A 156 -7.51 -0.94 6.75
C PRO A 156 -7.18 -2.34 7.32
N PRO A 157 -6.58 -3.25 6.52
CA PRO A 157 -6.22 -4.57 7.02
C PRO A 157 -5.26 -4.48 8.22
N GLY A 158 -5.45 -5.35 9.20
CA GLY A 158 -4.73 -5.30 10.49
C GLY A 158 -5.32 -4.32 11.51
N CYS A 159 -6.37 -3.58 11.13
CA CYS A 159 -7.14 -2.75 12.03
C CYS A 159 -8.55 -3.33 12.26
N ASP A 160 -8.94 -3.46 13.52
CA ASP A 160 -10.32 -3.83 13.87
C ASP A 160 -11.26 -2.62 13.84
N GLY A 161 -12.54 -2.90 13.58
CA GLY A 161 -13.65 -1.96 13.63
C GLY A 161 -13.91 -1.21 12.32
N PRO A 162 -15.02 -0.47 12.23
CA PRO A 162 -15.24 0.48 11.14
C PRO A 162 -14.43 1.77 11.36
N VAL A 163 -14.04 2.42 10.27
CA VAL A 163 -13.42 3.76 10.27
C VAL A 163 -14.38 4.78 9.65
N PRO A 164 -14.40 6.03 10.15
CA PRO A 164 -15.21 7.06 9.54
C PRO A 164 -14.68 7.39 8.15
N ILE A 165 -15.59 7.66 7.22
CA ILE A 165 -15.30 8.09 5.86
C ILE A 165 -16.21 9.27 5.52
N ILE A 166 -15.65 10.25 4.81
CA ILE A 166 -16.38 11.37 4.24
C ILE A 166 -16.35 11.26 2.72
N LEU A 167 -17.49 11.41 2.06
CA LEU A 167 -17.58 11.47 0.60
C LEU A 167 -17.89 12.90 0.18
N VAL A 168 -16.99 13.50 -0.59
CA VAL A 168 -17.20 14.80 -1.25
C VAL A 168 -17.65 14.53 -2.67
N ARG A 169 -18.90 14.86 -3.00
CA ARG A 169 -19.51 14.55 -4.30
C ARG A 169 -19.81 15.83 -5.06
N GLU A 170 -19.41 15.93 -6.32
CA GLU A 170 -19.73 17.08 -7.16
C GLU A 170 -20.11 16.62 -8.57
N ARG A 171 -21.25 17.09 -9.07
CA ARG A 171 -21.71 16.84 -10.43
C ARG A 171 -21.48 18.06 -11.30
N ALA A 172 -20.56 17.96 -12.25
CA ALA A 172 -20.24 19.04 -13.19
C ALA A 172 -19.43 18.51 -14.38
N ALA A 173 -19.49 19.20 -15.52
CA ALA A 173 -18.61 18.90 -16.66
C ALA A 173 -17.14 19.32 -16.39
N ARG A 174 -16.95 20.32 -15.53
CA ARG A 174 -15.64 20.78 -15.06
C ARG A 174 -15.77 21.17 -13.59
N GLY A 175 -14.83 20.73 -12.77
CA GLY A 175 -14.87 21.07 -11.35
C GLY A 175 -13.53 20.82 -10.66
N ARG A 176 -13.51 21.15 -9.37
CA ARG A 176 -12.35 20.95 -8.51
C ARG A 176 -12.77 20.72 -7.07
N ILE A 177 -12.13 19.75 -6.42
CA ILE A 177 -12.16 19.54 -4.98
C ILE A 177 -10.77 19.86 -4.47
N VAL A 178 -10.67 20.85 -3.59
CA VAL A 178 -9.41 21.28 -2.98
C VAL A 178 -9.49 21.01 -1.48
N SER A 179 -8.46 20.38 -0.95
CA SER A 179 -8.32 20.13 0.48
C SER A 179 -6.95 20.57 1.00
N VAL A 180 -6.92 20.99 2.26
CA VAL A 180 -5.69 21.27 3.00
C VAL A 180 -5.67 20.38 4.22
N TRP A 181 -4.55 19.69 4.46
CA TRP A 181 -4.39 18.78 5.59
C TRP A 181 -3.16 19.17 6.40
N SER A 182 -3.33 19.38 7.70
CA SER A 182 -2.29 19.82 8.63
C SER A 182 -2.08 18.75 9.70
N TRP A 183 -0.86 18.22 9.82
CA TRP A 183 -0.46 17.29 10.89
C TRP A 183 0.31 18.00 12.01
N GLY A 184 0.60 19.29 11.84
CA GLY A 184 1.03 20.19 12.91
C GLY A 184 -0.08 21.15 13.32
N ALA A 185 0.05 21.73 14.51
CA ALA A 185 -0.83 22.82 14.98
C ALA A 185 -0.48 24.19 14.34
N GLY A 186 0.17 24.19 13.17
CA GLY A 186 0.71 25.39 12.52
C GLY A 186 -0.27 26.12 11.60
N VAL A 187 -1.34 25.47 11.15
CA VAL A 187 -2.39 26.08 10.30
C VAL A 187 -3.56 26.53 11.17
N ALA A 188 -3.85 27.83 11.16
CA ALA A 188 -4.96 28.42 11.91
C ALA A 188 -6.27 28.39 11.11
N ALA A 189 -6.21 28.76 9.83
CA ALA A 189 -7.38 28.83 8.97
C ALA A 189 -6.99 28.66 7.50
N VAL A 190 -7.95 28.22 6.69
CA VAL A 190 -7.82 28.16 5.24
C VAL A 190 -9.02 28.87 4.63
N SER A 191 -8.78 29.64 3.59
CA SER A 191 -9.83 30.36 2.87
C SER A 191 -9.64 30.21 1.36
N ARG A 192 -10.73 30.21 0.62
CA ARG A 192 -10.70 30.22 -0.84
C ARG A 192 -10.41 31.64 -1.34
N SER A 193 -9.59 31.75 -2.38
CA SER A 193 -9.40 32.99 -3.15
C SER A 193 -9.97 32.82 -4.55
N SER A 194 -9.96 33.88 -5.35
CA SER A 194 -10.40 33.82 -6.75
C SER A 194 -9.56 32.85 -7.59
N THR A 195 -8.27 32.70 -7.26
CA THR A 195 -7.30 31.92 -8.03
C THR A 195 -6.86 30.61 -7.35
N GLY A 196 -7.20 30.38 -6.10
CA GLY A 196 -6.81 29.17 -5.38
C GLY A 196 -7.20 29.19 -3.91
N ILE A 197 -6.25 28.89 -3.02
CA ILE A 197 -6.46 28.87 -1.57
C ILE A 197 -5.41 29.71 -0.85
N VAL A 198 -5.77 30.21 0.33
CA VAL A 198 -4.87 30.92 1.23
C VAL A 198 -4.88 30.21 2.58
N VAL A 199 -3.71 29.72 2.97
CA VAL A 199 -3.43 29.12 4.26
C VAL A 199 -2.92 30.21 5.19
N THR A 200 -3.65 30.46 6.27
CA THR A 200 -3.26 31.37 7.35
C THR A 200 -2.68 30.54 8.49
N ARG A 201 -1.43 30.83 8.85
CA ARG A 201 -0.69 30.12 9.89
C ARG A 201 -0.95 30.72 11.27
N CYS A 202 -0.66 29.97 12.33
CA CYS A 202 -0.83 30.41 13.72
C CYS A 202 0.09 31.58 14.09
N ASP A 203 1.21 31.77 13.38
CA ASP A 203 2.09 32.94 13.52
C ASP A 203 1.58 34.18 12.75
N GLY A 204 0.40 34.09 12.12
CA GLY A 204 -0.22 35.15 11.33
C GLY A 204 0.30 35.26 9.89
N SER A 205 1.32 34.49 9.49
CA SER A 205 1.78 34.47 8.11
C SER A 205 0.73 33.83 7.19
N ARG A 206 0.75 34.23 5.91
CA ARG A 206 -0.24 33.79 4.90
C ARG A 206 0.49 33.22 3.70
N GLN A 207 0.08 32.02 3.30
CA GLN A 207 0.63 31.29 2.16
C GLN A 207 -0.47 31.08 1.12
N ALA A 208 -0.31 31.67 -0.06
CA ALA A 208 -1.30 31.56 -1.13
C ALA A 208 -0.85 30.51 -2.14
N HIS A 209 -1.71 29.54 -2.42
CA HIS A 209 -1.47 28.48 -3.39
C HIS A 209 -2.42 28.64 -4.58
N ALA A 210 -1.88 28.50 -5.78
CA ALA A 210 -2.68 28.48 -7.00
C ALA A 210 -2.02 27.62 -8.08
N ARG A 211 -2.84 26.86 -8.80
CA ARG A 211 -2.46 26.23 -10.06
C ARG A 211 -2.51 27.26 -11.19
N THR A 212 -1.47 27.28 -12.01
CA THR A 212 -1.33 28.17 -13.17
C THR A 212 -0.88 27.36 -14.38
N GLU A 213 -0.90 27.95 -15.57
CA GLU A 213 -0.36 27.31 -16.78
C GLU A 213 1.13 26.97 -16.67
N ALA A 214 1.90 27.78 -15.91
CA ALA A 214 3.32 27.54 -15.68
C ALA A 214 3.60 26.42 -14.67
N GLY A 215 2.59 26.00 -13.90
CA GLY A 215 2.72 25.02 -12.82
C GLY A 215 2.11 25.51 -11.51
N TRP A 216 2.66 25.07 -10.39
CA TRP A 216 2.12 25.40 -9.06
C TRP A 216 2.80 26.62 -8.45
N THR A 217 2.01 27.59 -8.00
CA THR A 217 2.54 28.82 -7.39
C THR A 217 2.29 28.83 -5.88
N ILE A 218 3.29 29.28 -5.13
CA ILE A 218 3.23 29.45 -3.67
C ILE A 218 3.79 30.83 -3.32
N ALA A 219 2.94 31.76 -2.91
CA ALA A 219 3.34 33.05 -2.37
C ALA A 219 3.42 32.99 -0.83
N GLY A 220 4.29 33.81 -0.22
CA GLY A 220 4.38 33.92 1.24
C GLY A 220 5.33 32.94 1.93
N LEU A 221 6.26 32.30 1.19
CA LEU A 221 7.32 31.44 1.76
C LEU A 221 8.53 32.24 2.31
N GLY A 222 8.33 33.47 2.79
CA GLY A 222 9.39 34.34 3.31
C GLY A 222 10.15 35.17 2.25
N GLY A 223 9.69 35.18 1.00
CA GLY A 223 10.18 36.05 -0.08
C GLY A 223 9.10 37.00 -0.60
N ALA A 224 9.50 38.08 -1.28
CA ALA A 224 8.58 39.05 -1.89
C ALA A 224 7.86 38.48 -3.12
N GLU A 225 8.54 37.62 -3.88
CA GLU A 225 8.02 37.02 -5.11
C GLU A 225 7.40 35.63 -4.86
N PRO A 226 6.32 35.28 -5.57
CA PRO A 226 5.78 33.92 -5.56
C PRO A 226 6.80 32.91 -6.06
N ARG A 227 6.90 31.78 -5.36
CA ARG A 227 7.65 30.61 -5.84
C ARG A 227 6.81 29.90 -6.89
N ILE A 228 7.38 29.62 -8.05
CA ILE A 228 6.75 28.84 -9.12
C ILE A 228 7.47 27.49 -9.19
N LEU A 229 6.72 26.42 -9.00
CA LEU A 229 7.17 25.06 -9.29
C LEU A 229 6.74 24.77 -10.73
N PRO A 230 7.68 24.57 -11.66
CA PRO A 230 7.35 24.45 -13.07
C PRO A 230 6.68 23.11 -13.37
N GLN A 231 5.59 23.14 -14.14
CA GLN A 231 5.09 21.93 -14.77
C GLN A 231 6.09 21.52 -15.86
N SER A 232 6.91 20.52 -15.58
CA SER A 232 7.90 20.02 -16.54
C SER A 232 7.45 18.65 -17.06
N PRO A 233 7.40 18.44 -18.39
CA PRO A 233 7.30 17.08 -18.91
C PRO A 233 8.50 16.30 -18.38
N ILE A 234 8.23 15.23 -17.65
CA ILE A 234 9.29 14.33 -17.21
C ILE A 234 9.64 13.52 -18.45
N ALA A 235 10.92 13.55 -18.85
CA ALA A 235 11.40 12.74 -19.96
C ALA A 235 10.99 11.27 -19.73
N PRO A 236 10.59 10.53 -20.77
CA PRO A 236 10.25 9.13 -20.62
C PRO A 236 11.39 8.41 -19.89
N PHE A 237 11.03 7.76 -18.79
CA PHE A 237 11.95 7.02 -17.93
C PHE A 237 12.69 5.97 -18.78
N ASP A 238 14.00 6.11 -18.97
CA ASP A 238 14.79 5.08 -19.66
C ASP A 238 14.88 3.86 -18.73
N ALA A 239 14.57 2.67 -19.23
CA ALA A 239 14.62 1.44 -18.43
C ALA A 239 16.01 1.16 -17.84
N ARG A 240 17.06 1.82 -18.35
CA ARG A 240 18.43 1.77 -17.81
C ARG A 240 18.60 2.51 -16.49
N ASP A 241 17.80 3.53 -16.23
CA ASP A 241 17.86 4.33 -14.99
C ASP A 241 17.29 3.59 -13.78
N ARG A 242 16.64 2.43 -14.01
CA ARG A 242 16.20 1.51 -12.96
C ARG A 242 17.35 1.00 -12.09
N ALA A 243 18.59 0.99 -12.61
CA ALA A 243 19.77 0.56 -11.88
C ALA A 243 20.34 1.65 -10.94
N GLU A 244 20.18 2.93 -11.26
CA GLU A 244 20.81 4.03 -10.52
C GLU A 244 19.97 4.55 -9.35
N PHE A 245 18.64 4.43 -9.41
CA PHE A 245 17.74 4.81 -8.29
C PHE A 245 17.46 3.67 -7.30
N SER A 246 18.07 2.50 -7.49
CA SER A 246 18.10 1.44 -6.49
C SER A 246 19.19 1.71 -5.44
N THR A 247 19.16 2.88 -4.81
CA THR A 247 19.66 2.92 -3.42
C THR A 247 18.59 2.23 -2.60
N ALA A 248 18.61 0.90 -2.60
CA ALA A 248 17.79 0.11 -1.71
C ALA A 248 17.94 0.72 -0.31
N PRO A 249 16.85 1.14 0.36
CA PRO A 249 16.94 1.69 1.70
C PRO A 249 17.81 0.76 2.54
N SER A 250 18.68 1.34 3.38
CA SER A 250 19.51 0.57 4.30
C SER A 250 18.60 -0.43 5.02
N LEU A 251 18.78 -1.71 4.71
CA LEU A 251 17.89 -2.77 5.17
C LEU A 251 18.15 -2.93 6.67
N GLN A 252 17.33 -2.31 7.50
CA GLN A 252 17.48 -2.40 8.94
C GLN A 252 16.92 -3.74 9.41
N VAL A 253 17.82 -4.70 9.62
CA VAL A 253 17.49 -5.92 10.37
C VAL A 253 17.47 -5.54 11.84
N ALA A 254 16.37 -5.85 12.53
CA ALA A 254 16.25 -5.53 13.95
C ALA A 254 17.20 -6.39 14.80
N ASP A 255 17.68 -5.84 15.92
CA ASP A 255 18.36 -6.60 16.95
C ASP A 255 17.34 -7.47 17.72
N GLY A 256 17.01 -8.62 17.13
CA GLY A 256 16.13 -9.64 17.72
C GLY A 256 16.87 -10.68 18.57
N GLU A 257 16.10 -11.58 19.17
CA GLU A 257 16.61 -12.77 19.87
C GLU A 257 17.51 -13.61 18.94
N LEU A 258 18.65 -14.07 19.46
CA LEU A 258 19.59 -14.92 18.73
C LEU A 258 19.30 -16.39 19.06
N HIS A 259 18.89 -17.16 18.06
CA HIS A 259 18.58 -18.58 18.18
C HIS A 259 19.79 -19.47 17.86
N GLY A 260 19.98 -20.56 18.58
CA GLY A 260 21.01 -21.55 18.26
C GLY A 260 20.64 -22.44 17.06
N LEU A 261 21.65 -23.08 16.45
CA LEU A 261 21.47 -24.11 15.43
C LEU A 261 21.90 -25.50 15.98
N PRO A 262 21.24 -26.61 15.58
CA PRO A 262 20.10 -26.66 14.65
C PRO A 262 18.82 -26.09 15.27
N ALA A 263 18.00 -25.45 14.44
CA ALA A 263 16.69 -24.92 14.83
C ALA A 263 15.57 -25.64 14.08
N TYR A 264 14.45 -25.84 14.77
CA TYR A 264 13.26 -26.46 14.20
C TYR A 264 12.02 -25.68 14.62
N ARG A 265 11.12 -25.39 13.67
CA ARG A 265 9.83 -24.75 13.93
C ARG A 265 8.70 -25.40 13.15
N GLU A 266 7.60 -25.67 13.85
CA GLU A 266 6.31 -26.03 13.26
C GLU A 266 5.50 -24.77 13.00
N LEU A 267 5.05 -24.60 11.76
CA LEU A 267 4.21 -23.52 11.31
C LEU A 267 2.75 -23.99 11.27
N GLY A 268 1.87 -23.19 11.84
CA GLY A 268 0.44 -23.46 12.01
C GLY A 268 -0.32 -22.16 12.25
N GLU A 269 -1.39 -22.19 13.05
CA GLU A 269 -2.30 -21.04 13.23
C GLU A 269 -1.60 -19.71 13.55
N ALA A 270 -0.68 -19.69 14.53
CA ALA A 270 0.05 -18.48 14.93
C ALA A 270 0.96 -17.91 13.82
N HIS A 271 1.25 -18.72 12.80
CA HIS A 271 2.12 -18.39 11.67
C HIS A 271 1.31 -18.07 10.41
N TYR A 272 -0.01 -18.26 10.45
CA TYR A 272 -0.86 -18.13 9.28
C TYR A 272 -1.30 -16.69 9.04
N ARG A 273 -0.72 -16.06 8.02
CA ARG A 273 -1.26 -14.84 7.41
C ARG A 273 -2.43 -15.22 6.52
N ARG A 274 -3.59 -14.63 6.78
CA ARG A 274 -4.81 -14.95 6.04
C ARG A 274 -4.99 -14.08 4.79
N SER A 275 -5.60 -14.65 3.76
CA SER A 275 -6.25 -13.87 2.70
C SER A 275 -7.67 -13.49 3.18
N GLU A 276 -8.71 -14.21 2.77
CA GLU A 276 -10.08 -14.04 3.25
C GLU A 276 -10.45 -15.04 4.35
N SER A 277 -10.04 -16.30 4.23
CA SER A 277 -10.37 -17.39 5.16
C SER A 277 -9.47 -17.37 6.40
N SER A 278 -10.06 -17.58 7.58
CA SER A 278 -9.29 -17.93 8.79
C SER A 278 -8.47 -19.20 8.59
N TRP A 279 -7.51 -19.45 9.47
CA TRP A 279 -6.68 -20.68 9.40
C TRP A 279 -7.54 -21.95 9.43
N MET A 280 -8.56 -21.98 10.30
CA MET A 280 -9.52 -23.09 10.40
C MET A 280 -10.34 -23.28 9.12
N GLU A 281 -10.88 -22.20 8.55
CA GLU A 281 -11.65 -22.25 7.29
C GLU A 281 -10.76 -22.63 6.08
N ALA A 282 -9.47 -22.33 6.17
CA ALA A 282 -8.47 -22.77 5.21
C ALA A 282 -8.03 -24.23 5.44
N GLY A 283 -8.70 -25.00 6.27
CA GLY A 283 -8.39 -26.42 6.49
C GLY A 283 -7.13 -26.66 7.33
N GLY A 284 -6.65 -25.65 8.04
CA GLY A 284 -5.52 -25.74 8.96
C GLY A 284 -4.18 -26.08 8.29
N PRO A 285 -3.71 -25.29 7.30
CA PRO A 285 -2.44 -25.56 6.63
C PRO A 285 -1.27 -25.53 7.62
N THR A 286 -0.30 -26.43 7.42
CA THR A 286 0.91 -26.54 8.24
C THR A 286 2.15 -26.78 7.40
N ALA A 287 3.30 -26.39 7.94
CA ALA A 287 4.61 -26.68 7.38
C ALA A 287 5.63 -26.78 8.52
N SER A 288 6.73 -27.50 8.32
CA SER A 288 7.85 -27.50 9.24
C SER A 288 9.12 -26.97 8.58
N VAL A 289 9.89 -26.19 9.33
CA VAL A 289 11.14 -25.57 8.89
C VAL A 289 12.27 -26.03 9.80
N ALA A 290 13.28 -26.67 9.23
CA ALA A 290 14.52 -27.00 9.91
C ALA A 290 15.66 -26.17 9.33
N ILE A 291 16.52 -25.64 10.20
CA ILE A 291 17.66 -24.81 9.83
C ILE A 291 18.89 -25.44 10.49
N THR A 292 19.87 -25.82 9.68
CA THR A 292 21.06 -26.53 10.14
C THR A 292 22.31 -25.94 9.52
N ARG A 293 23.36 -25.70 10.31
CA ARG A 293 24.69 -25.40 9.78
C ARG A 293 25.32 -26.72 9.32
N ALA A 294 25.26 -27.00 8.02
CA ALA A 294 25.78 -28.23 7.43
C ALA A 294 27.31 -28.25 7.37
N SER A 295 27.92 -27.08 7.18
CA SER A 295 29.37 -26.87 7.24
C SER A 295 29.69 -25.42 7.64
N PRO A 296 30.96 -25.05 7.86
CA PRO A 296 31.33 -23.66 8.12
C PRO A 296 30.82 -22.67 7.05
N GLU A 297 30.73 -23.12 5.79
CA GLU A 297 30.34 -22.30 4.64
C GLU A 297 28.89 -22.53 4.17
N SER A 298 28.13 -23.40 4.84
CA SER A 298 26.82 -23.84 4.36
C SER A 298 25.80 -23.92 5.48
N VAL A 299 24.66 -23.25 5.25
CA VAL A 299 23.45 -23.39 6.05
C VAL A 299 22.36 -23.98 5.17
N VAL A 300 21.72 -25.05 5.64
CA VAL A 300 20.63 -25.73 4.95
C VAL A 300 19.31 -25.38 5.64
N VAL A 301 18.34 -24.96 4.84
CA VAL A 301 16.95 -24.69 5.23
C VAL A 301 16.07 -25.72 4.56
N GLU A 302 15.49 -26.61 5.37
CA GLU A 302 14.55 -27.65 4.93
C GLU A 302 13.13 -27.22 5.25
N VAL A 303 12.26 -27.19 4.24
CA VAL A 303 10.85 -26.79 4.35
C VAL A 303 9.96 -27.95 3.92
N HIS A 304 9.31 -28.59 4.88
CA HIS A 304 8.29 -29.60 4.61
C HIS A 304 6.91 -28.96 4.65
N VAL A 305 6.24 -28.91 3.50
CA VAL A 305 4.87 -28.41 3.40
C VAL A 305 3.91 -29.59 3.41
N HIS A 306 2.97 -29.56 4.37
CA HIS A 306 2.04 -30.65 4.61
C HIS A 306 0.68 -30.38 3.97
N ALA A 307 -0.05 -31.46 3.64
CA ALA A 307 -1.39 -31.42 3.07
C ALA A 307 -1.55 -30.49 1.84
N SER A 308 -0.53 -30.43 0.98
CA SER A 308 -0.52 -29.58 -0.22
C SER A 308 -0.90 -30.37 -1.47
N GLU A 309 -1.75 -29.76 -2.30
CA GLU A 309 -2.12 -30.28 -3.63
C GLU A 309 -1.01 -30.08 -4.67
N ARG A 310 0.08 -29.37 -4.31
CA ARG A 310 1.24 -29.05 -5.16
C ARG A 310 0.85 -28.27 -6.41
N LEU A 311 0.06 -27.22 -6.20
CA LEU A 311 -0.44 -26.36 -7.27
C LEU A 311 0.54 -25.21 -7.49
N PHE A 312 1.57 -25.50 -8.28
CA PHE A 312 2.61 -24.54 -8.62
C PHE A 312 2.19 -23.64 -9.80
N VAL A 313 2.51 -22.35 -9.71
CA VAL A 313 2.33 -21.39 -10.80
C VAL A 313 3.71 -20.98 -11.32
N PRO A 314 4.04 -21.23 -12.61
CA PRO A 314 5.35 -20.94 -13.16
C PRO A 314 5.79 -19.48 -12.94
N ILE A 315 7.10 -19.29 -12.79
CA ILE A 315 7.67 -18.02 -12.31
C ILE A 315 7.55 -16.86 -13.30
N LEU A 316 7.36 -17.19 -14.59
CA LEU A 316 7.20 -16.27 -15.70
C LEU A 316 5.73 -16.10 -16.10
N THR A 317 4.78 -16.66 -15.35
CA THR A 317 3.35 -16.46 -15.61
C THR A 317 2.98 -15.00 -15.41
N ASP A 318 2.36 -14.41 -16.42
CA ASP A 318 1.89 -13.03 -16.40
C ASP A 318 0.71 -12.85 -15.43
N ASN A 319 0.64 -11.68 -14.79
CA ASN A 319 -0.42 -11.33 -13.85
C ASN A 319 -1.01 -9.94 -14.17
N PRO A 320 -1.81 -9.81 -15.23
CA PRO A 320 -2.29 -8.50 -15.69
C PRO A 320 -3.26 -7.82 -14.70
N LEU A 321 -3.74 -8.54 -13.68
CA LEU A 321 -4.71 -8.06 -12.70
C LEU A 321 -4.10 -7.75 -11.33
N ASP A 322 -2.78 -7.82 -11.20
CA ASP A 322 -2.08 -7.53 -9.96
C ASP A 322 -0.66 -7.03 -10.20
N ASN A 323 -0.14 -6.25 -9.25
CA ASN A 323 1.26 -5.83 -9.24
C ASN A 323 2.18 -6.90 -8.62
N GLU A 324 1.62 -8.00 -8.11
CA GLU A 324 2.35 -9.15 -7.59
C GLU A 324 2.63 -10.21 -8.67
N PRO A 325 3.77 -10.94 -8.62
CA PRO A 325 4.02 -12.05 -9.54
C PRO A 325 2.94 -13.13 -9.42
N ALA A 326 2.44 -13.66 -10.56
CA ALA A 326 1.42 -14.72 -10.56
C ALA A 326 1.85 -15.95 -9.75
N SER A 327 3.15 -16.25 -9.77
CA SER A 327 3.75 -17.38 -9.05
C SER A 327 3.55 -17.35 -7.54
N THR A 328 3.29 -16.19 -6.96
CA THR A 328 2.93 -16.09 -5.54
C THR A 328 1.57 -16.71 -5.26
N ASN A 329 0.68 -16.80 -6.24
CA ASN A 329 -0.68 -17.35 -6.08
C ASN A 329 -0.72 -18.88 -6.05
N GLY A 330 0.41 -19.53 -6.36
CA GLY A 330 0.60 -20.97 -6.24
C GLY A 330 1.31 -21.38 -4.95
N ASP A 331 1.38 -22.68 -4.71
CA ASP A 331 2.29 -23.25 -3.71
C ASP A 331 3.72 -22.82 -4.03
N SER A 332 4.44 -22.29 -3.04
CA SER A 332 5.84 -21.88 -3.20
C SER A 332 6.47 -21.52 -1.85
N VAL A 333 7.80 -21.38 -1.83
CA VAL A 333 8.54 -20.93 -0.64
C VAL A 333 9.24 -19.61 -0.97
N GLN A 334 9.06 -18.60 -0.13
CA GLN A 334 9.87 -17.39 -0.17
C GLN A 334 10.96 -17.50 0.90
N LEU A 335 12.19 -17.16 0.52
CA LEU A 335 13.38 -17.23 1.37
C LEU A 335 14.05 -15.86 1.40
N TYR A 336 14.17 -15.28 2.59
CA TYR A 336 14.91 -14.03 2.80
C TYR A 336 16.03 -14.28 3.78
N ALA A 337 17.25 -13.93 3.39
CA ALA A 337 18.43 -14.19 4.21
C ALA A 337 19.42 -13.02 4.15
N VAL A 338 20.05 -12.76 5.28
CA VAL A 338 21.17 -11.81 5.42
C VAL A 338 22.26 -12.48 6.24
N ALA A 339 23.45 -12.58 5.68
CA ALA A 339 24.65 -13.11 6.35
C ALA A 339 25.80 -12.16 6.06
N SER A 340 26.40 -11.60 7.11
CA SER A 340 27.40 -10.53 7.00
C SER A 340 26.83 -9.33 6.21
N ASP A 341 27.44 -8.96 5.07
CA ASP A 341 27.01 -7.90 4.17
C ASP A 341 26.18 -8.42 2.97
N ARG A 342 26.08 -9.74 2.81
CA ARG A 342 25.37 -10.40 1.70
C ARG A 342 23.92 -10.69 2.07
N ARG A 343 23.04 -10.60 1.08
CA ARG A 343 21.58 -10.72 1.22
C ARG A 343 20.90 -11.31 0.00
N THR A 344 19.82 -12.03 0.22
CA THR A 344 18.98 -12.59 -0.85
C THR A 344 17.52 -12.63 -0.42
N GLY A 345 16.63 -12.40 -1.37
CA GLY A 345 15.18 -12.48 -1.24
C GLY A 345 14.65 -13.17 -2.48
N LEU A 346 14.24 -14.43 -2.33
CA LEU A 346 13.89 -15.30 -3.45
C LEU A 346 12.49 -15.88 -3.28
N LEU A 347 11.71 -15.86 -4.35
CA LEU A 347 10.55 -16.73 -4.51
C LEU A 347 11.00 -18.02 -5.20
N LEU A 348 10.91 -19.13 -4.48
CA LEU A 348 11.29 -20.48 -4.92
C LEU A 348 10.03 -21.27 -5.30
N VAL A 349 9.93 -21.63 -6.58
CA VAL A 349 8.79 -22.35 -7.15
C VAL A 349 9.27 -23.68 -7.70
N PRO A 350 8.78 -24.81 -7.17
CA PRO A 350 8.92 -26.11 -7.83
C PRO A 350 8.42 -26.10 -9.29
N GLU A 351 9.27 -26.50 -10.23
CA GLU A 351 8.93 -26.58 -11.65
C GLU A 351 9.52 -27.86 -12.26
N GLY A 352 8.65 -28.83 -12.57
CA GLY A 352 9.09 -30.17 -12.97
C GLY A 352 9.91 -30.84 -11.88
N ASN A 353 11.18 -31.16 -12.16
CA ASN A 353 12.11 -31.75 -11.17
C ASN A 353 13.12 -30.73 -10.61
N ALA A 354 12.95 -29.45 -10.90
CA ALA A 354 13.83 -28.37 -10.48
C ALA A 354 13.09 -27.34 -9.63
N VAL A 355 13.83 -26.39 -9.07
CA VAL A 355 13.27 -25.20 -8.40
C VAL A 355 13.66 -23.99 -9.23
N SER A 356 12.65 -23.27 -9.72
CA SER A 356 12.81 -21.97 -10.34
C SER A 356 12.86 -20.90 -9.25
N ALA A 357 13.84 -19.99 -9.33
CA ALA A 357 14.04 -18.94 -8.34
C ALA A 357 13.86 -17.56 -8.99
N ARG A 358 13.05 -16.70 -8.37
CA ARG A 358 12.84 -15.31 -8.78
C ARG A 358 13.36 -14.38 -7.70
N PRO A 359 14.27 -13.45 -8.05
CA PRO A 359 14.59 -12.29 -7.24
C PRO A 359 13.33 -11.50 -6.86
N VAL A 360 13.17 -11.25 -5.57
CA VAL A 360 12.18 -10.29 -5.04
C VAL A 360 12.70 -8.87 -5.28
N ASP A 361 11.83 -7.99 -5.76
CA ASP A 361 12.18 -6.59 -5.98
C ASP A 361 12.64 -5.91 -4.67
N GLY A 362 13.74 -5.16 -4.73
CA GLY A 362 14.35 -4.50 -3.57
C GLY A 362 15.48 -5.29 -2.88
N TRP A 363 15.78 -6.51 -3.34
CA TRP A 363 16.90 -7.32 -2.85
C TRP A 363 18.05 -7.38 -3.87
N VAL A 364 19.29 -7.36 -3.38
CA VAL A 364 20.50 -7.41 -4.22
C VAL A 364 20.83 -8.83 -4.69
N ASN A 365 20.43 -9.85 -3.91
CA ASN A 365 20.60 -11.27 -4.22
C ASN A 365 22.06 -11.68 -4.49
N ASP A 366 22.97 -11.17 -3.67
CA ASP A 366 24.39 -11.50 -3.69
C ASP A 366 24.75 -12.66 -2.72
N LEU A 367 23.81 -13.17 -1.92
CA LEU A 367 23.95 -14.44 -1.19
C LEU A 367 23.51 -15.62 -2.08
N GLU A 368 24.42 -16.58 -2.30
CA GLU A 368 24.18 -17.72 -3.19
C GLU A 368 23.26 -18.76 -2.53
N VAL A 369 22.24 -19.18 -3.29
CA VAL A 369 21.25 -20.18 -2.84
C VAL A 369 21.08 -21.25 -3.91
N HIS A 370 21.26 -22.51 -3.52
CA HIS A 370 20.91 -23.68 -4.34
C HIS A 370 19.69 -24.37 -3.76
N ALA A 371 18.66 -24.57 -4.57
CA ALA A 371 17.42 -25.18 -4.13
C ALA A 371 17.06 -26.42 -4.94
N HIS A 372 16.56 -27.44 -4.26
CA HIS A 372 15.95 -28.61 -4.87
C HIS A 372 14.69 -28.98 -4.10
N TRP A 373 13.83 -29.76 -4.73
CA TRP A 373 12.59 -30.19 -4.10
C TRP A 373 12.27 -31.64 -4.47
N LYS A 374 11.38 -32.25 -3.68
CA LYS A 374 10.77 -33.53 -4.00
C LYS A 374 9.32 -33.57 -3.52
N PRO A 375 8.44 -34.28 -4.24
CA PRO A 375 7.12 -34.58 -3.74
C PRO A 375 7.18 -35.49 -2.50
N THR A 376 6.26 -35.31 -1.57
CA THR A 376 5.99 -36.25 -0.47
C THR A 376 4.57 -36.83 -0.66
N PRO A 377 4.18 -37.88 0.10
CA PRO A 377 2.83 -38.44 -0.01
C PRO A 377 1.71 -37.44 0.28
N SER A 378 1.97 -36.44 1.13
CA SER A 378 0.99 -35.46 1.59
C SER A 378 1.29 -34.02 1.16
N GLY A 379 2.37 -33.76 0.44
CA GLY A 379 2.76 -32.40 0.06
C GLY A 379 4.11 -32.39 -0.64
N TYR A 380 5.02 -31.52 -0.21
CA TYR A 380 6.35 -31.43 -0.80
C TYR A 380 7.43 -31.04 0.21
N HIS A 381 8.66 -31.38 -0.11
CA HIS A 381 9.85 -31.00 0.64
C HIS A 381 10.73 -30.15 -0.27
N LEU A 382 11.03 -28.92 0.15
CA LEU A 382 11.98 -28.03 -0.50
C LEU A 382 13.20 -27.84 0.40
N VAL A 383 14.39 -27.98 -0.16
CA VAL A 383 15.66 -27.78 0.52
C VAL A 383 16.38 -26.63 -0.17
N ALA A 384 16.76 -25.60 0.59
CA ALA A 384 17.57 -24.49 0.13
C ALA A 384 18.89 -24.47 0.90
N GLU A 385 20.00 -24.54 0.18
CA GLU A 385 21.35 -24.43 0.71
C GLU A 385 21.88 -23.02 0.45
N LEU A 386 22.18 -22.29 1.53
CA LEU A 386 22.76 -20.95 1.50
C LEU A 386 24.26 -21.03 1.71
N ARG A 387 25.03 -20.43 0.80
CA ARG A 387 26.49 -20.30 0.98
C ARG A 387 26.79 -19.07 1.82
N VAL A 388 27.31 -19.28 3.02
CA VAL A 388 27.69 -18.21 3.97
C VAL A 388 29.21 -18.12 4.09
N GLU A 389 29.71 -16.97 4.52
CA GLU A 389 31.14 -16.82 4.81
C GLU A 389 31.53 -17.70 6.03
N PRO A 390 32.71 -18.34 6.04
CA PRO A 390 33.13 -19.25 7.11
C PRO A 390 33.11 -18.61 8.51
N ASP A 391 33.41 -17.31 8.57
CA ASP A 391 33.52 -16.48 9.76
C ASP A 391 32.25 -15.67 10.07
N ALA A 392 31.17 -15.87 9.29
CA ALA A 392 29.88 -15.24 9.58
C ALA A 392 29.43 -15.62 11.00
N ALA A 393 29.21 -14.62 11.85
CA ALA A 393 28.80 -14.84 13.24
C ALA A 393 27.31 -15.21 13.36
N SER A 394 26.48 -14.68 12.45
CA SER A 394 25.04 -14.89 12.47
C SER A 394 24.42 -14.90 11.08
N LEU A 395 23.28 -15.58 10.95
CA LEU A 395 22.39 -15.55 9.80
C LEU A 395 21.04 -14.97 10.25
N SER A 396 20.54 -13.94 9.58
CA SER A 396 19.17 -13.48 9.72
C SER A 396 18.32 -14.10 8.62
N LEU A 397 17.18 -14.71 8.94
CA LEU A 397 16.40 -15.54 8.03
C LEU A 397 14.89 -15.35 8.23
N GLU A 398 14.14 -15.32 7.14
CA GLU A 398 12.69 -15.49 7.12
C GLU A 398 12.31 -16.53 6.05
N VAL A 399 11.33 -17.37 6.37
CA VAL A 399 10.75 -18.35 5.45
C VAL A 399 9.24 -18.13 5.40
N ILE A 400 8.70 -17.96 4.21
CA ILE A 400 7.27 -17.80 3.97
C ILE A 400 6.80 -18.90 3.02
N VAL A 401 5.86 -19.74 3.45
CA VAL A 401 5.23 -20.74 2.59
C VAL A 401 3.95 -20.13 2.02
N ASN A 402 3.90 -19.90 0.70
CA ASN A 402 2.66 -19.61 0.00
C ASN A 402 1.87 -20.91 -0.18
N GLU A 403 0.56 -20.84 0.03
CA GLU A 403 -0.30 -22.02 -0.03
C GLU A 403 -1.56 -21.72 -0.85
N THR A 404 -2.00 -22.70 -1.65
CA THR A 404 -3.21 -22.60 -2.47
C THR A 404 -3.94 -23.95 -2.58
N VAL A 405 -5.18 -23.90 -3.11
CA VAL A 405 -6.01 -25.10 -3.36
C VAL A 405 -6.73 -25.02 -4.69
N ALA A 406 -7.15 -26.17 -5.21
CA ALA A 406 -7.85 -26.26 -6.48
C ALA A 406 -9.07 -25.34 -6.54
N GLY A 407 -9.28 -24.72 -7.70
CA GLY A 407 -10.39 -23.82 -7.95
C GLY A 407 -10.18 -22.37 -7.48
N ARG A 408 -9.06 -22.07 -6.81
CA ARG A 408 -8.69 -20.68 -6.49
C ARG A 408 -7.81 -20.07 -7.57
N GLN A 409 -8.08 -18.80 -7.88
CA GLN A 409 -7.22 -17.99 -8.75
C GLN A 409 -6.07 -17.33 -7.97
N ARG A 410 -6.18 -17.26 -6.64
CA ARG A 410 -5.19 -16.63 -5.74
C ARG A 410 -4.83 -17.57 -4.61
N ARG A 411 -3.63 -17.38 -4.05
CA ARG A 411 -3.18 -18.09 -2.84
C ARG A 411 -4.23 -18.01 -1.74
N ARG A 412 -4.42 -19.10 -1.01
CA ARG A 412 -5.35 -19.20 0.11
C ARG A 412 -4.77 -18.55 1.37
N GLY A 413 -3.45 -18.62 1.56
CA GLY A 413 -2.78 -17.95 2.67
C GLY A 413 -1.26 -18.06 2.62
N GLN A 414 -0.61 -17.66 3.70
CA GLN A 414 0.84 -17.81 3.89
C GLN A 414 1.16 -18.29 5.31
N LEU A 415 2.13 -19.19 5.45
CA LEU A 415 2.74 -19.53 6.75
C LEU A 415 4.09 -18.83 6.88
N VAL A 416 4.31 -18.10 7.96
CA VAL A 416 5.50 -17.24 8.13
C VAL A 416 6.28 -17.66 9.36
N LEU A 417 7.59 -17.90 9.19
CA LEU A 417 8.45 -18.45 10.24
C LEU A 417 8.52 -17.53 11.47
N SER A 418 8.57 -16.21 11.30
CA SER A 418 8.50 -15.25 12.42
C SER A 418 7.09 -15.04 13.01
N GLY A 419 6.05 -15.68 12.46
CA GLY A 419 4.65 -15.56 12.88
C GLY A 419 3.79 -14.71 11.95
N ALA A 420 2.46 -14.75 12.12
CA ALA A 420 1.54 -13.96 11.29
C ALA A 420 1.42 -12.49 11.73
N ALA A 421 1.58 -12.21 13.03
CA ALA A 421 1.40 -10.88 13.63
C ALA A 421 0.07 -10.18 13.25
N GLY A 422 -1.00 -10.95 12.99
CA GLY A 422 -2.30 -10.42 12.58
C GLY A 422 -2.35 -9.88 11.14
N GLU A 423 -1.32 -10.13 10.33
CA GLU A 423 -1.20 -9.59 8.98
C GLU A 423 -2.08 -10.32 7.95
N PHE A 424 -2.38 -9.58 6.88
CA PHE A 424 -3.09 -10.07 5.72
C PHE A 424 -2.18 -10.18 4.51
N VAL A 425 -2.43 -11.22 3.71
CA VAL A 425 -1.53 -11.66 2.64
C VAL A 425 -1.51 -10.72 1.42
N TYR A 426 -2.62 -10.04 1.12
CA TYR A 426 -2.75 -9.14 -0.05
C TYR A 426 -2.10 -7.75 0.14
N LEU A 427 -1.50 -7.48 1.30
CA LEU A 427 -0.69 -6.27 1.51
C LEU A 427 0.81 -6.50 1.34
N ARG A 428 1.24 -7.77 1.27
CA ARG A 428 2.67 -8.13 1.28
C ARG A 428 3.15 -8.72 -0.03
N GLY A 429 2.34 -9.54 -0.72
CA GLY A 429 2.81 -10.21 -1.94
C GLY A 429 3.99 -11.14 -1.69
N ASP A 430 5.06 -10.90 -2.44
CA ASP A 430 6.40 -11.45 -2.25
C ASP A 430 7.32 -10.49 -1.50
N ARG A 431 6.80 -9.58 -0.67
CA ARG A 431 7.61 -8.67 0.13
C ARG A 431 7.68 -9.15 1.57
N CYS A 432 8.88 -9.06 2.14
CA CYS A 432 9.14 -9.29 3.55
C CYS A 432 9.53 -7.97 4.23
N ASP A 433 9.15 -7.81 5.50
CA ASP A 433 9.64 -6.74 6.37
C ASP A 433 10.98 -7.17 6.97
N PRO A 434 12.11 -6.51 6.60
CA PRO A 434 13.44 -6.90 7.05
C PRO A 434 13.64 -6.90 8.58
N SER A 435 12.84 -6.11 9.30
CA SER A 435 12.91 -6.05 10.76
C SER A 435 12.45 -7.34 11.43
N ARG A 436 11.82 -8.25 10.67
CA ARG A 436 11.22 -9.49 11.17
C ARG A 436 12.05 -10.74 10.96
N LEU A 437 13.19 -10.64 10.27
CA LEU A 437 14.07 -11.79 10.08
C LEU A 437 14.54 -12.30 11.45
N LEU A 438 14.34 -13.59 11.69
CA LEU A 438 14.84 -14.25 12.90
C LEU A 438 16.36 -14.39 12.80
N ARG A 439 17.07 -14.16 13.90
CA ARG A 439 18.53 -14.26 13.94
C ARG A 439 18.95 -15.62 14.45
N PHE A 440 19.93 -16.23 13.78
CA PHE A 440 20.51 -17.52 14.13
C PHE A 440 22.01 -17.37 14.35
N SER A 441 22.50 -17.90 15.45
CA SER A 441 23.94 -17.98 15.71
C SER A 441 24.56 -19.01 14.78
N LEU A 442 25.63 -18.60 14.11
CA LEU A 442 26.46 -19.51 13.34
C LEU A 442 27.67 -19.96 14.15
N THR A 443 28.04 -19.29 15.23
CA THR A 443 29.21 -19.69 16.05
C THR A 443 28.98 -21.05 16.70
N HIS A 444 30.00 -21.90 16.70
CA HIS A 444 29.99 -23.12 17.50
C HIS A 444 30.10 -22.75 18.98
N ASP A 445 29.13 -23.19 19.78
CA ASP A 445 29.34 -23.35 21.22
C ASP A 445 30.21 -24.58 21.50
#